data_AF-A0A2V9VER0-F1
#
_entry.id   AF-A0A2V9VER0-F1
#
_cell.length_a   1.000
_cell.length_b   1.000
_cell.length_c   1.000
_cell.angle_alpha   90.00
_cell.angle_beta   90.00
_cell.angle_gamma   90.00
#
_symmetry.space_group_name_H-M   'P 1'
#
loop_
_entity.id
_entity.type
_entity.pdbx_description
1 polymer ?
#
loop_
_entity_poly.entity_id
_entity_poly.type
_entity_poly.pdbx_seq_one_letter_code
_entity_poly.pdbx_strand_id
1 'polypeptide(L)' 'MGDLHGSAETGGRNPEPRPGSVHASDALAAIVDLGDAPSCHYCGAIMTRNGSCYRCMSCGSTSGCS' A
#
# COMPACT_ATOMS: atom_id res chain seq x y z
N MET A 1 -21.95 -34.23 -6.37
CA MET A 1 -23.41 -34.01 -6.25
C MET A 1 -23.69 -33.84 -4.75
N GLY A 2 -23.34 -32.70 -4.16
CA GLY A 2 -24.24 -31.54 -3.92
C GLY A 2 -24.72 -31.64 -2.44
N ASP A 3 -24.66 -30.66 -1.54
CA ASP A 3 -24.38 -29.22 -1.59
C ASP A 3 -23.95 -28.78 -0.17
N LEU A 4 -22.73 -28.26 0.00
CA LEU A 4 -22.34 -27.51 1.21
C LEU A 4 -22.61 -26.03 0.91
N HIS A 5 -23.88 -25.64 0.98
CA HIS A 5 -24.28 -24.24 0.99
C HIS A 5 -23.82 -23.65 2.32
N GLY A 6 -22.58 -23.15 2.33
CA GLY A 6 -22.07 -22.32 3.42
C GLY A 6 -22.93 -21.07 3.52
N SER A 7 -23.78 -21.04 4.53
CA SER A 7 -24.48 -19.84 4.97
C SER A 7 -23.43 -18.82 5.45
N ALA A 8 -22.83 -18.11 4.49
CA ALA A 8 -22.10 -16.88 4.73
C ALA A 8 -23.11 -15.77 5.02
N GLU A 9 -23.82 -15.91 6.15
CA GLU A 9 -24.57 -14.83 6.78
C GLU A 9 -23.56 -13.89 7.46
N THR A 10 -22.64 -13.31 6.68
CA THR A 10 -21.98 -12.07 7.09
C THR A 10 -22.74 -10.97 6.40
N GLY A 11 -23.93 -10.70 6.95
CA GLY A 11 -24.62 -9.45 6.72
C GLY A 11 -23.61 -8.33 6.86
N GLY A 12 -23.43 -7.59 5.77
CA GLY A 12 -22.65 -6.36 5.73
C GLY A 12 -23.27 -5.38 6.71
N ARG A 13 -22.87 -5.47 7.98
CA ARG A 13 -22.94 -4.34 8.89
C ARG A 13 -21.95 -3.36 8.32
N ASN A 14 -22.45 -2.42 7.52
CA ASN A 14 -21.79 -1.16 7.25
C ASN A 14 -21.39 -0.61 8.63
N PRO A 15 -20.11 -0.73 9.06
CA PRO A 15 -19.68 -0.05 10.24
C PRO A 15 -19.59 1.39 9.77
N GLU A 16 -20.63 2.16 10.04
CA GLU A 16 -20.57 3.61 9.96
C GLU A 16 -19.23 4.02 10.57
N PRO A 17 -18.33 4.69 9.83
CA PRO A 17 -16.99 4.98 10.31
C PRO A 17 -17.12 5.88 11.52
N ARG A 18 -17.03 5.28 12.71
CA ARG A 18 -17.05 6.01 13.97
C ARG A 18 -15.83 6.93 13.93
N PRO A 19 -15.98 8.26 14.07
CA PRO A 19 -14.84 9.16 14.10
C PRO A 19 -13.91 8.72 15.24
N GLY A 20 -12.76 8.13 14.88
CA GLY A 20 -11.78 7.59 15.83
C GLY A 20 -11.37 6.12 15.62
N SER A 21 -12.00 5.37 14.71
CA SER A 21 -11.56 4.00 14.38
C SER A 21 -10.74 3.98 13.09
N VAL A 22 -9.47 4.39 13.16
CA VAL A 22 -8.53 4.18 12.05
C VAL A 22 -8.27 2.67 11.92
N HIS A 23 -8.67 2.08 10.80
CA HIS A 23 -8.29 0.71 10.51
C HIS A 23 -6.78 0.65 10.30
N ALA A 24 -6.08 -0.29 10.95
CA ALA A 24 -4.64 -0.46 10.74
C ALA A 24 -4.28 -0.63 9.26
N SER A 25 -5.18 -1.19 8.46
CA SER A 25 -5.08 -1.31 7.00
C SER A 25 -5.02 0.05 6.28
N ASP A 26 -5.70 1.08 6.80
CA ASP A 26 -5.68 2.45 6.25
C ASP A 26 -4.33 3.13 6.55
N ALA A 27 -3.82 2.99 7.78
CA ALA A 27 -2.46 3.43 8.12
C ALA A 27 -1.39 2.68 7.31
N LEU A 28 -1.64 1.40 6.99
CA LEU A 28 -0.74 0.59 6.18
C LEU A 28 -0.75 1.01 4.70
N ALA A 29 -1.84 1.57 4.19
CA ALA A 29 -1.97 1.95 2.78
C ALA A 29 -0.86 2.92 2.33
N ALA A 30 -0.43 3.83 3.21
CA ALA A 30 0.68 4.75 2.97
C ALA A 30 2.05 4.04 2.87
N ILE A 31 2.21 2.86 3.50
CA ILE A 31 3.45 2.09 3.41
C ILE A 31 3.46 1.07 2.28
N VAL A 32 2.29 0.59 1.82
CA VAL A 32 2.21 -0.39 0.72
C VAL A 32 2.68 0.23 -0.60
N ASP A 33 2.51 1.54 -0.80
CA ASP A 33 3.08 2.27 -1.95
C ASP A 33 4.63 2.19 -1.98
N LEU A 34 5.25 1.94 -0.82
CA LEU A 34 6.70 1.78 -0.68
C LEU A 34 7.19 0.35 -0.92
N GLY A 35 6.28 -0.63 -1.13
CA GLY A 35 6.61 -2.06 -1.20
C GLY A 35 7.51 -2.48 -2.36
N ASP A 36 7.65 -1.63 -3.37
CA ASP A 36 8.47 -1.86 -4.56
C ASP A 36 9.55 -0.77 -4.72
N ALA A 37 9.85 -0.03 -3.64
CA ALA A 37 10.81 1.06 -3.67
C ALA A 37 12.24 0.55 -3.45
N PRO A 38 13.10 0.50 -4.50
CA PRO A 38 14.49 0.12 -4.33
C PRO A 38 15.23 1.13 -3.44
N SER A 39 16.21 0.65 -2.68
CA SER A 39 17.21 1.52 -2.06
C SER A 39 18.06 2.19 -3.15
N CYS A 40 18.35 3.47 -3.00
CA CYS A 40 19.17 4.20 -3.94
C CYS A 40 20.58 3.58 -4.02
N HIS A 41 21.00 3.14 -5.22
CA HIS A 41 22.33 2.57 -5.43
C HIS A 41 23.49 3.54 -5.16
N TYR A 42 23.22 4.84 -5.12
CA TYR A 42 24.24 5.86 -4.88
C TYR A 42 24.44 6.17 -3.38
N CYS A 43 23.37 6.21 -2.59
CA CYS A 43 23.41 6.68 -1.19
C CYS A 43 22.66 5.80 -0.18
N GLY A 44 21.99 4.73 -0.61
CA GLY A 44 21.27 3.79 0.27
C GLY A 44 19.92 4.28 0.78
N ALA A 45 19.53 5.54 0.54
CA ALA A 45 18.23 6.05 0.95
C ALA A 45 17.07 5.38 0.20
N ILE A 46 15.94 5.18 0.87
CA ILE A 46 14.72 4.64 0.25
C ILE A 46 14.22 5.62 -0.81
N MET A 47 14.02 5.12 -2.03
CA MET A 47 13.50 5.92 -3.14
C MET A 47 11.97 6.01 -3.06
N THR A 48 11.38 7.04 -3.67
CA THR A 48 9.92 7.20 -3.73
C THR A 48 9.45 7.10 -5.17
N ARG A 49 8.33 6.41 -5.40
CA ARG A 49 7.70 6.33 -6.73
C ARG A 49 7.17 7.71 -7.13
N ASN A 50 7.51 8.15 -8.34
CA ASN A 50 7.08 9.42 -8.93
C ASN A 50 6.53 9.14 -10.33
N GLY A 51 5.31 8.59 -10.37
CA GLY A 51 4.70 8.07 -11.60
C GLY A 51 5.34 6.76 -12.04
N SER A 52 5.93 6.75 -13.24
CA SER A 52 6.65 5.58 -13.79
C SER A 52 8.06 5.42 -13.22
N CYS A 53 8.63 6.48 -12.66
CA CYS A 53 10.00 6.49 -12.15
C CYS A 53 10.07 6.32 -10.63
N TYR A 54 11.26 6.05 -10.12
CA TYR A 54 11.64 6.24 -8.72
C TYR A 54 12.62 7.42 -8.60
N ARG A 55 12.46 8.24 -7.55
CA ARG A 55 13.37 9.35 -7.24
C ARG A 55 13.85 9.28 -5.79
N CYS A 56 15.16 9.45 -5.60
CA CYS A 56 15.76 9.58 -4.28
C CYS A 56 15.64 11.01 -3.76
N MET A 57 15.05 11.20 -2.58
CA MET A 57 14.93 12.52 -1.94
C MET A 57 16.21 12.98 -1.23
N SER A 58 17.17 12.08 -1.00
CA SER A 58 18.44 12.41 -0.32
C SER A 58 19.54 12.88 -1.28
N CYS A 59 19.60 12.33 -2.49
CA CYS A 59 20.65 12.66 -3.47
C CYS A 59 20.14 13.05 -4.87
N GLY A 60 18.84 12.92 -5.13
CA GLY A 60 18.23 13.31 -6.41
C GLY A 60 18.31 12.29 -7.54
N SER A 61 18.96 11.13 -7.36
CA SER A 61 19.04 10.09 -8.38
C SER A 61 17.65 9.56 -8.79
N THR A 62 17.46 9.29 -10.08
CA THR A 62 16.24 8.70 -10.64
C THR A 62 16.51 7.33 -11.24
N SER A 63 15.51 6.45 -11.24
CA SER A 63 15.60 5.11 -11.83
C SER A 63 14.26 4.69 -12.41
N GLY A 64 14.27 4.00 -13.56
CA GLY A 64 13.06 3.44 -14.17
C GLY A 64 12.15 4.44 -14.90
N CYS A 65 12.67 5.58 -15.38
CA CYS A 65 11.90 6.46 -16.25
C CYS A 65 11.80 5.87 -17.66
N SER A 66 10.58 5.47 -18.06
CA SER A 66 10.22 5.02 -19.41
C SER A 66 9.76 6.17 -20.29
#